data_AF-A0A1Q9E1C4-F1
#
_entry.id   AF-A0A1Q9E1C4-F1
#
_cell.length_a   1.000
_cell.length_b   1.000
_cell.length_c   1.000
_cell.angle_alpha   90.00
_cell.angle_beta   90.00
_cell.angle_gamma   90.00
#
_symmetry.space_group_name_H-M   'P 1'
#
loop_
_entity.id
_entity.type
_entity.pdbx_description
1 polymer ?
#
loop_
_entity_poly.entity_id
_entity_poly.type
_entity_poly.pdbx_seq_one_letter_code
_entity_poly.pdbx_strand_id
1 'polypeptide(L)'
;MDGRQEGFVIHPDHMGYKILNPDKLRGSYGKLEPTLTKPLGPNPSPMSVSLQVSLLSGRTICLDAELGESLQSLSERAQVALASRRGSFLNAEGKLLHGASTVEDCSLKDGDVLTFHIGQIEVFMSRGLPAAASILSDGSVLAWGEADSGGDCSFLTDQLKNVRKIQGSHSAFAALLADSSVVTWGDKRCGGDSSAVQHKLQKVEHIQASNASFAALLSDGSVVTWGDATGGGDSSSVHDQLKNLSCSAG
;
A
#
# COMPACT_ATOMS: atom_id res chain seq x y z
N MET A 1 30.54 24.65 54.90
CA MET A 1 31.25 25.01 53.66
C MET A 1 31.27 23.73 52.84
N ASP A 2 30.14 23.45 52.22
CA ASP A 2 29.78 23.80 50.84
C ASP A 2 30.35 22.78 49.84
N GLY A 3 29.46 22.30 48.99
CA GLY A 3 29.62 21.17 48.09
C GLY A 3 28.29 20.82 47.43
N ARG A 4 27.64 21.84 46.84
CA ARG A 4 26.49 21.70 45.92
C ARG A 4 26.89 20.90 44.68
N GLN A 5 26.05 19.97 44.24
CA GLN A 5 25.14 20.17 43.10
C GLN A 5 24.26 18.94 42.83
N GLU A 6 23.10 19.24 42.30
CA GLU A 6 21.90 18.42 42.17
C GLU A 6 21.91 17.49 40.94
N GLY A 7 21.10 16.43 41.01
CA GLY A 7 20.64 15.67 39.85
C GLY A 7 19.29 15.04 40.18
N PHE A 8 18.23 15.55 39.53
CA PHE A 8 16.83 15.19 39.74
C PHE A 8 16.27 14.50 38.48
N VAL A 9 15.23 13.70 38.69
CA VAL A 9 14.17 13.22 37.76
C VAL A 9 14.57 12.10 36.74
N ILE A 10 13.77 11.08 36.37
CA ILE A 10 12.33 10.73 36.48
C ILE A 10 12.20 9.18 36.35
N HIS A 11 11.27 8.53 37.04
CA HIS A 11 10.70 7.23 36.64
C HIS A 11 9.16 7.39 36.54
N PRO A 12 8.50 6.83 35.51
CA PRO A 12 7.20 7.31 35.04
C PRO A 12 5.99 6.88 35.89
N ASP A 13 5.03 7.80 35.87
CA ASP A 13 3.72 7.80 36.48
C ASP A 13 2.64 6.99 35.72
N HIS A 14 1.70 6.49 36.53
CA HIS A 14 0.22 6.47 36.37
C HIS A 14 -0.47 5.79 35.17
N MET A 15 -1.15 4.67 35.47
CA MET A 15 -2.61 4.42 35.31
C MET A 15 -2.94 3.25 36.28
N GLY A 16 -3.82 3.28 37.28
CA GLY A 16 -5.08 4.00 37.48
C GLY A 16 -6.20 3.00 37.83
N TYR A 17 -6.03 2.12 38.82
CA TYR A 17 -7.10 1.23 39.31
C TYR A 17 -7.92 1.91 40.42
N LYS A 18 -9.24 2.04 40.22
CA LYS A 18 -10.19 2.57 41.22
C LYS A 18 -10.40 1.57 42.36
N ILE A 19 -10.23 2.04 43.60
CA ILE A 19 -10.61 1.32 44.83
C ILE A 19 -12.13 1.36 44.98
N LEU A 20 -12.78 0.19 45.11
CA LEU A 20 -14.19 0.08 45.50
C LEU A 20 -14.30 -0.08 47.03
N ASN A 21 -15.25 0.65 47.60
CA ASN A 21 -15.55 0.81 49.03
C ASN A 21 -16.13 -0.50 49.64
N PRO A 22 -15.69 -0.99 50.82
CA PRO A 22 -15.92 -2.38 51.24
C PRO A 22 -17.24 -2.71 51.98
N ASP A 23 -18.24 -1.84 52.04
CA ASP A 23 -19.38 -2.01 52.98
C ASP A 23 -20.69 -2.58 52.42
N LYS A 24 -20.67 -3.29 51.29
CA LYS A 24 -21.85 -4.05 50.85
C LYS A 24 -21.43 -5.41 50.30
N LEU A 25 -21.60 -6.46 51.10
CA LEU A 25 -22.48 -7.60 50.80
C LEU A 25 -22.27 -8.70 51.85
N ARG A 26 -23.08 -8.62 52.90
CA ARG A 26 -23.36 -9.70 53.85
C ARG A 26 -24.41 -10.61 53.20
N GLY A 27 -24.10 -11.87 52.89
CA GLY A 27 -25.11 -12.80 52.39
C GLY A 27 -24.61 -14.20 52.03
N SER A 28 -25.03 -15.18 52.85
CA SER A 28 -25.18 -16.63 52.59
C SER A 28 -23.97 -17.48 52.22
N TYR A 29 -23.61 -18.35 53.17
CA TYR A 29 -22.76 -19.52 53.00
C TYR A 29 -23.40 -20.56 52.06
N GLY A 30 -22.78 -20.76 50.90
CA GLY A 30 -23.02 -21.89 50.00
C GLY A 30 -21.73 -22.70 49.84
N LYS A 31 -21.82 -24.00 50.12
CA LYS A 31 -20.77 -25.01 50.05
C LYS A 31 -20.11 -25.01 48.65
N LEU A 32 -18.84 -24.63 48.54
CA LEU A 32 -18.06 -24.77 47.30
C LEU A 32 -17.08 -25.94 47.47
N GLU A 33 -17.34 -27.04 46.77
CA GLU A 33 -16.33 -28.06 46.53
C GLU A 33 -15.19 -27.47 45.67
N PRO A 34 -13.93 -27.88 45.86
CA PRO A 34 -12.84 -27.43 45.00
C PRO A 34 -12.94 -28.16 43.66
N THR A 35 -13.53 -27.49 42.65
CA THR A 35 -13.36 -27.89 41.25
C THR A 35 -11.89 -27.72 40.87
N LEU A 36 -11.19 -28.84 40.77
CA LEU A 36 -9.89 -28.96 40.12
C LEU A 36 -10.02 -28.41 38.69
N THR A 37 -9.51 -27.21 38.43
CA THR A 37 -9.35 -26.70 37.07
C THR A 37 -8.25 -27.52 36.40
N LYS A 38 -8.69 -28.36 35.45
CA LYS A 38 -7.85 -29.13 34.52
C LYS A 38 -6.82 -28.18 33.88
N PRO A 39 -5.53 -28.55 33.76
CA PRO A 39 -4.58 -27.72 33.05
C PRO A 39 -5.06 -27.55 31.61
N LEU A 40 -5.22 -26.30 31.18
CA LEU A 40 -5.38 -25.94 29.78
C LEU A 40 -4.21 -26.57 29.03
N GLY A 41 -4.50 -27.56 28.18
CA GLY A 41 -3.53 -28.10 27.24
C GLY A 41 -2.96 -26.98 26.35
N PRO A 42 -1.87 -27.24 25.63
CA PRO A 42 -1.26 -26.23 24.78
C PRO A 42 -2.32 -25.69 23.83
N ASN A 43 -2.54 -24.38 23.91
CA ASN A 43 -3.29 -23.63 22.91
C ASN A 43 -2.69 -24.02 21.55
N PRO A 44 -3.46 -24.48 20.54
CA PRO A 44 -2.89 -24.73 19.23
C PRO A 44 -2.34 -23.40 18.74
N SER A 45 -1.01 -23.29 18.70
CA SER A 45 -0.34 -22.14 18.11
C SER A 45 -0.93 -21.92 16.71
N PRO A 46 -1.23 -20.67 16.31
CA PRO A 46 -1.54 -20.39 14.92
C PRO A 46 -0.41 -20.99 14.08
N MET A 47 -0.75 -21.77 13.06
CA MET A 47 0.25 -22.42 12.20
C MET A 47 1.14 -21.31 11.64
N SER A 48 2.41 -21.30 12.06
CA SER A 48 3.41 -20.31 11.69
C SER A 48 4.51 -20.98 10.89
N VAL A 49 5.11 -20.24 9.96
CA VAL A 49 6.25 -20.68 9.15
C VAL A 49 7.44 -19.77 9.41
N SER A 50 8.64 -20.34 9.50
CA SER A 50 9.88 -19.56 9.57
C SER A 50 10.41 -19.30 8.17
N LEU A 51 10.49 -18.03 7.79
CA LEU A 51 10.94 -17.59 6.46
C LEU A 51 12.32 -16.93 6.57
N GLN A 52 13.19 -17.21 5.60
CA GLN A 52 14.45 -16.47 5.44
C GLN A 52 14.24 -15.33 4.47
N VAL A 53 14.50 -14.09 4.90
CA VAL A 53 14.36 -12.90 4.05
C VAL A 53 15.74 -12.30 3.80
N SER A 54 16.15 -12.26 2.54
CA SER A 54 17.47 -11.81 2.11
C SER A 54 17.41 -10.56 1.23
N LEU A 55 18.27 -9.58 1.47
CA LEU A 55 18.54 -8.48 0.55
C LEU A 55 19.48 -8.94 -0.57
N LEU A 56 19.41 -8.28 -1.73
CA LEU A 56 20.40 -8.44 -2.80
C LEU A 56 21.84 -8.09 -2.36
N SER A 57 22.00 -7.33 -1.28
CA SER A 57 23.29 -7.07 -0.64
C SER A 57 23.87 -8.25 0.13
N GLY A 58 23.12 -9.37 0.25
CA GLY A 58 23.51 -10.58 0.98
C GLY A 58 23.12 -10.61 2.46
N ARG A 59 22.59 -9.51 3.02
CA ARG A 59 22.07 -9.49 4.39
C ARG A 59 20.78 -10.31 4.48
N THR A 60 20.72 -11.24 5.43
CA THR A 60 19.57 -12.14 5.63
C THR A 60 19.07 -12.05 7.07
N ILE A 61 17.75 -12.14 7.24
CA ILE A 61 17.07 -12.25 8.54
C ILE A 61 16.13 -13.46 8.51
N CYS A 62 15.74 -13.96 9.67
CA CYS A 62 14.65 -14.92 9.81
C CYS A 62 13.42 -14.21 10.37
N LEU A 63 12.25 -14.45 9.78
CA LEU A 63 10.97 -13.97 10.26
C LEU A 63 10.02 -15.14 10.41
N ASP A 64 9.43 -15.29 11.60
CA ASP A 64 8.27 -16.15 11.78
C ASP A 64 7.04 -15.40 11.29
N ALA A 65 6.24 -16.04 10.44
CA ALA A 65 5.03 -15.48 9.87
C ALA A 65 3.85 -16.42 10.12
N GLU A 66 2.72 -15.86 10.53
CA GLU A 66 1.48 -16.64 10.67
C GLU A 66 0.90 -16.89 9.27
N LEU A 67 0.30 -18.06 9.04
CA LEU A 67 -0.27 -18.39 7.72
C LEU A 67 -1.30 -17.35 7.22
N GLY A 68 -2.07 -16.76 8.13
CA GLY A 68 -3.04 -15.69 7.83
C GLY A 68 -2.45 -14.28 7.78
N GLU A 69 -1.16 -14.11 8.05
CA GLU A 69 -0.51 -12.80 8.01
C GLU A 69 -0.46 -12.29 6.56
N SER A 70 -0.78 -11.01 6.36
CA SER A 70 -0.63 -10.38 5.05
C SER A 70 0.85 -10.14 4.72
N LEU A 71 1.20 -10.24 3.44
CA LEU A 71 2.55 -9.91 2.99
C LEU A 71 2.92 -8.44 3.22
N GLN A 72 1.93 -7.54 3.31
CA GLN A 72 2.15 -6.14 3.72
C GLN A 72 2.69 -6.06 5.15
N SER A 73 2.04 -6.73 6.11
CA SER A 73 2.48 -6.76 7.51
C SER A 73 3.86 -7.43 7.64
N LEU A 74 4.07 -8.55 6.94
CA LEU A 74 5.36 -9.22 6.89
C LEU A 74 6.46 -8.31 6.30
N SER A 75 6.14 -7.52 5.25
CA SER A 75 7.06 -6.56 4.65
C SER A 75 7.42 -5.44 5.63
N GLU A 76 6.46 -4.91 6.37
CA GLU A 76 6.73 -3.88 7.39
C GLU A 76 7.68 -4.40 8.48
N ARG A 77 7.50 -5.64 8.95
CA ARG A 77 8.44 -6.27 9.88
C ARG A 77 9.82 -6.49 9.27
N ALA A 78 9.88 -6.94 8.01
CA ALA A 78 11.13 -7.11 7.29
C ALA A 78 11.89 -5.78 7.12
N GLN A 79 11.19 -4.67 6.84
CA GLN A 79 11.78 -3.34 6.73
C GLN A 79 12.44 -2.90 8.03
N VAL A 80 11.74 -3.08 9.16
CA VAL A 80 12.26 -2.74 10.49
C VAL A 80 13.48 -3.60 10.81
N ALA A 81 13.40 -4.92 10.61
CA ALA A 81 14.48 -5.85 10.93
C ALA A 81 15.71 -5.71 10.01
N LEU A 82 15.50 -5.37 8.73
CA LEU A 82 16.57 -5.11 7.77
C LEU A 82 17.12 -3.68 7.82
N ALA A 83 16.48 -2.77 8.57
CA ALA A 83 16.72 -1.33 8.51
C ALA A 83 16.74 -0.83 7.05
N SER A 84 15.77 -1.29 6.26
CA SER A 84 15.69 -1.07 4.81
C SER A 84 14.50 -0.17 4.45
N ARG A 85 14.54 0.41 3.25
CA ARG A 85 13.37 1.06 2.63
C ARG A 85 12.30 0.01 2.29
N ARG A 86 11.05 0.46 2.08
CA ARG A 86 9.93 -0.36 1.60
C ARG A 86 10.35 -1.22 0.39
N GLY A 87 9.97 -2.49 0.44
CA GLY A 87 10.41 -3.55 -0.46
C GLY A 87 9.29 -4.55 -0.72
N SER A 88 9.43 -5.28 -1.81
CA SER A 88 8.60 -6.45 -2.12
C SER A 88 9.34 -7.75 -1.92
N PHE A 89 8.62 -8.81 -1.64
CA PHE A 89 9.19 -10.15 -1.62
C PHE A 89 9.18 -10.78 -3.01
N LEU A 90 10.29 -11.40 -3.37
CA LEU A 90 10.39 -12.36 -4.46
C LEU A 90 10.58 -13.75 -3.84
N ASN A 91 9.92 -14.76 -4.38
CA ASN A 91 10.22 -16.15 -3.98
C ASN A 91 11.54 -16.64 -4.63
N ALA A 92 11.93 -17.88 -4.36
CA ALA A 92 13.14 -18.50 -4.92
C ALA A 92 13.14 -18.59 -6.47
N GLU A 93 11.97 -18.58 -7.10
CA GLU A 93 11.82 -18.56 -8.56
C GLU A 93 11.90 -17.15 -9.16
N GLY A 94 12.07 -16.12 -8.32
CA GLY A 94 12.06 -14.72 -8.74
C GLY A 94 10.66 -14.18 -9.02
N LYS A 95 9.60 -14.88 -8.62
CA LYS A 95 8.22 -14.40 -8.73
C LYS A 95 7.94 -13.37 -7.65
N LEU A 96 7.45 -12.21 -8.04
CA LEU A 96 6.98 -11.17 -7.13
C LEU A 96 5.76 -11.65 -6.35
N LEU A 97 5.83 -11.59 -5.03
CA LEU A 97 4.72 -11.88 -4.15
C LEU A 97 3.94 -10.60 -3.88
N HIS A 98 2.62 -10.69 -3.96
CA HIS A 98 1.74 -9.54 -3.92
C HIS A 98 1.39 -9.15 -2.48
N GLY A 99 1.55 -7.87 -2.10
CA GLY A 99 1.36 -7.38 -0.73
C GLY A 99 -0.03 -7.64 -0.11
N ALA A 100 -1.09 -7.79 -0.93
CA ALA A 100 -2.44 -8.08 -0.44
C ALA A 100 -2.72 -9.57 -0.16
N SER A 101 -1.85 -10.48 -0.60
CA SER A 101 -1.98 -11.92 -0.37
C SER A 101 -1.49 -12.30 1.03
N THR A 102 -2.04 -13.39 1.58
CA THR A 102 -1.54 -13.99 2.83
C THR A 102 -0.35 -14.92 2.57
N VAL A 103 0.36 -15.30 3.63
CA VAL A 103 1.42 -16.31 3.59
C VAL A 103 0.90 -17.65 3.05
N GLU A 104 -0.32 -18.04 3.44
CA GLU A 104 -1.02 -19.23 2.94
C GLU A 104 -1.33 -19.14 1.45
N ASP A 105 -1.87 -18.00 0.98
CA ASP A 105 -2.20 -17.79 -0.45
C ASP A 105 -0.97 -17.93 -1.35
N CYS A 106 0.21 -17.61 -0.81
CA CYS A 106 1.49 -17.72 -1.51
C CYS A 106 2.13 -19.11 -1.40
N SER A 107 1.50 -20.04 -0.68
CA SER A 107 1.99 -21.40 -0.44
C SER A 107 3.40 -21.45 0.17
N LEU A 108 3.74 -20.44 0.98
CA LEU A 108 5.04 -20.35 1.64
C LEU A 108 5.18 -21.40 2.74
N LYS A 109 6.35 -22.02 2.80
CA LYS A 109 6.67 -23.11 3.73
C LYS A 109 7.81 -22.74 4.65
N ASP A 110 7.94 -23.54 5.71
CA ASP A 110 9.07 -23.44 6.63
C ASP A 110 10.40 -23.61 5.90
N GLY A 111 11.30 -22.65 6.08
CA GLY A 111 12.60 -22.60 5.41
C GLY A 111 12.61 -21.94 4.04
N ASP A 112 11.46 -21.46 3.54
CA ASP A 112 11.44 -20.73 2.26
C ASP A 112 12.29 -19.47 2.32
N VAL A 113 13.03 -19.22 1.24
CA VAL A 113 13.87 -18.04 1.08
C VAL A 113 13.15 -17.03 0.20
N LEU A 114 12.92 -15.84 0.76
CA LEU A 114 12.39 -14.69 0.08
C LEU A 114 13.50 -13.67 -0.16
N THR A 115 13.57 -13.15 -1.37
CA THR A 115 14.41 -11.98 -1.65
C THR A 115 13.62 -10.71 -1.42
N PHE A 116 14.06 -9.87 -0.50
CA PHE A 116 13.50 -8.54 -0.27
C PHE A 116 14.06 -7.56 -1.31
N HIS A 117 13.26 -7.31 -2.34
CA HIS A 117 13.60 -6.43 -3.44
C HIS A 117 13.16 -5.00 -3.16
N ILE A 118 14.14 -4.11 -3.03
CA ILE A 118 13.92 -2.67 -2.98
C ILE A 118 13.83 -2.20 -4.43
N GLY A 119 12.61 -2.21 -4.97
CA GLY A 119 12.30 -1.74 -6.32
C GLY A 119 12.65 -0.27 -6.53
N GLN A 120 12.85 0.10 -7.81
CA GLN A 120 13.11 1.48 -8.19
C GLN A 120 11.94 2.38 -7.80
N ILE A 121 12.26 3.48 -7.13
CA ILE A 121 11.31 4.55 -6.86
C ILE A 121 11.22 5.38 -8.14
N GLU A 122 10.22 5.12 -8.97
CA GLU A 122 9.90 6.01 -10.10
C GLU A 122 9.17 7.22 -9.55
N VAL A 123 9.77 8.41 -9.69
CA VAL A 123 9.17 9.69 -9.26
C VAL A 123 8.55 10.37 -10.47
N PHE A 124 7.26 10.71 -10.35
CA PHE A 124 6.49 11.44 -11.34
C PHE A 124 6.15 12.82 -10.80
N MET A 125 6.39 13.87 -11.59
CA MET A 125 6.14 15.24 -11.18
C MET A 125 4.94 15.82 -11.94
N SER A 126 4.13 16.62 -11.26
CA SER A 126 3.16 17.48 -11.95
C SER A 126 3.90 18.59 -12.69
N ARG A 127 3.42 18.98 -13.88
CA ARG A 127 4.14 19.89 -14.79
C ARG A 127 4.03 21.38 -14.42
N GLY A 128 3.60 21.73 -13.21
CA GLY A 128 3.38 23.14 -12.84
C GLY A 128 3.28 23.47 -11.35
N LEU A 129 2.91 22.51 -10.51
CA LEU A 129 2.77 22.72 -9.07
C LEU A 129 3.70 21.77 -8.30
N PRO A 130 4.05 22.09 -7.04
CA PRO A 130 4.96 21.26 -6.26
C PRO A 130 4.22 20.03 -5.77
N ALA A 131 3.91 19.10 -6.67
CA ALA A 131 3.32 17.80 -6.39
C ALA A 131 4.08 16.71 -7.16
N ALA A 132 4.38 15.63 -6.46
CA ALA A 132 5.02 14.46 -7.03
C ALA A 132 4.41 13.18 -6.44
N ALA A 133 4.50 12.10 -7.19
CA ALA A 133 4.08 10.78 -6.77
C ALA A 133 5.16 9.76 -7.10
N SER A 134 5.29 8.71 -6.31
CA SER A 134 6.15 7.57 -6.63
C SER A 134 5.46 6.25 -6.45
N ILE A 135 5.83 5.30 -7.32
CA ILE A 135 5.47 3.89 -7.16
C ILE A 135 6.50 3.27 -6.22
N LEU A 136 6.01 2.69 -5.14
CA LEU A 136 6.80 1.92 -4.21
C LEU A 136 6.94 0.48 -4.73
N SER A 137 7.98 -0.18 -4.26
CA SER A 137 8.33 -1.55 -4.65
C SER A 137 7.23 -2.58 -4.36
N ASP A 138 6.37 -2.32 -3.36
CA ASP A 138 5.15 -3.08 -3.03
C ASP A 138 3.96 -2.80 -3.96
N GLY A 139 4.16 -1.95 -4.98
CA GLY A 139 3.13 -1.53 -5.92
C GLY A 139 2.17 -0.49 -5.37
N SER A 140 2.40 0.03 -4.15
CA SER A 140 1.64 1.16 -3.60
C SER A 140 2.18 2.49 -4.12
N VAL A 141 1.41 3.57 -3.92
CA VAL A 141 1.80 4.92 -4.36
C VAL A 141 1.97 5.84 -3.17
N LEU A 142 3.07 6.59 -3.16
CA LEU A 142 3.29 7.69 -2.24
C LEU A 142 3.18 9.00 -3.02
N ALA A 143 2.25 9.88 -2.65
CA ALA A 143 2.22 11.25 -3.14
C ALA A 143 2.73 12.23 -2.08
N TRP A 144 3.39 13.31 -2.52
CA TRP A 144 3.79 14.42 -1.66
C TRP A 144 3.69 15.75 -2.40
N GLY A 145 3.48 16.82 -1.64
CA GLY A 145 3.38 18.17 -2.18
C GLY A 145 2.02 18.82 -1.95
N GLU A 146 1.65 19.78 -2.81
CA GLU A 146 0.36 20.49 -2.74
C GLU A 146 -0.82 19.52 -2.89
N ALA A 147 -1.66 19.41 -1.87
CA ALA A 147 -2.76 18.44 -1.82
C ALA A 147 -3.73 18.59 -3.00
N ASP A 148 -4.13 19.83 -3.31
CA ASP A 148 -5.05 20.15 -4.42
C ASP A 148 -4.48 19.80 -5.80
N SER A 149 -3.15 19.62 -5.90
CA SER A 149 -2.45 19.22 -7.13
C SER A 149 -2.14 17.73 -7.19
N GLY A 150 -2.70 16.95 -6.27
CA GLY A 150 -2.47 15.51 -6.17
C GLY A 150 -1.28 15.12 -5.29
N GLY A 151 -0.79 16.04 -4.44
CA GLY A 151 0.23 15.78 -3.43
C GLY A 151 -0.26 14.95 -2.23
N ASP A 152 -1.56 14.66 -2.16
CA ASP A 152 -2.15 13.70 -1.22
C ASP A 152 -2.97 12.67 -2.01
N CYS A 153 -2.68 11.38 -1.79
CA CYS A 153 -3.42 10.24 -2.34
C CYS A 153 -3.83 9.24 -1.25
N SER A 154 -3.78 9.64 0.03
CA SER A 154 -4.08 8.76 1.17
C SER A 154 -5.50 8.19 1.13
N PHE A 155 -6.45 8.93 0.58
CA PHE A 155 -7.84 8.49 0.36
C PHE A 155 -7.99 7.39 -0.72
N LEU A 156 -6.94 7.12 -1.50
CA LEU A 156 -6.92 6.09 -2.55
C LEU A 156 -6.03 4.90 -2.18
N THR A 157 -5.58 4.78 -0.93
CA THR A 157 -4.70 3.69 -0.49
C THR A 157 -5.24 2.30 -0.87
N ASP A 158 -6.56 2.10 -0.83
CA ASP A 158 -7.18 0.83 -1.21
C ASP A 158 -7.27 0.60 -2.73
N GLN A 159 -7.26 1.67 -3.52
CA GLN A 159 -7.37 1.62 -4.98
C GLN A 159 -5.99 1.62 -5.65
N LEU A 160 -4.97 2.22 -5.03
CA LEU A 160 -3.60 2.30 -5.55
C LEU A 160 -2.76 1.11 -5.09
N LYS A 161 -3.21 -0.10 -5.43
CA LYS A 161 -2.49 -1.36 -5.21
C LYS A 161 -2.05 -1.92 -6.56
N ASN A 162 -0.81 -2.40 -6.67
CA ASN A 162 -0.21 -2.88 -7.92
C ASN A 162 -0.16 -1.84 -9.05
N VAL A 163 0.24 -0.61 -8.74
CA VAL A 163 0.40 0.40 -9.78
C VAL A 163 1.57 0.02 -10.68
N ARG A 164 1.32 -0.09 -11.98
CA ARG A 164 2.32 -0.36 -13.01
C ARG A 164 2.98 0.91 -13.54
N LYS A 165 2.20 1.99 -13.65
CA LYS A 165 2.65 3.26 -14.23
C LYS A 165 1.83 4.40 -13.66
N ILE A 166 2.46 5.54 -13.43
CA ILE A 166 1.79 6.81 -13.14
C ILE A 166 2.11 7.79 -14.26
N GLN A 167 1.15 8.65 -14.58
CA GLN A 167 1.36 9.81 -15.44
C GLN A 167 0.83 11.05 -14.76
N GLY A 168 1.60 12.14 -14.82
CA GLY A 168 1.23 13.44 -14.27
C GLY A 168 0.85 14.43 -15.37
N SER A 169 -0.26 15.15 -15.17
CA SER A 169 -0.58 16.39 -15.88
C SER A 169 -0.07 17.60 -15.08
N HIS A 170 -0.56 18.82 -15.34
CA HIS A 170 -0.13 20.03 -14.63
C HIS A 170 -0.49 20.02 -13.13
N SER A 171 -1.62 19.38 -12.75
CA SER A 171 -2.11 19.36 -11.36
C SER A 171 -2.91 18.10 -11.02
N ALA A 172 -2.74 17.03 -11.79
CA ALA A 172 -3.40 15.75 -11.55
C ALA A 172 -2.52 14.57 -11.96
N PHE A 173 -2.89 13.39 -11.49
CA PHE A 173 -2.20 12.14 -11.80
C PHE A 173 -3.20 11.06 -12.22
N ALA A 174 -2.72 10.13 -13.03
CA ALA A 174 -3.41 8.91 -13.43
C ALA A 174 -2.49 7.70 -13.21
N ALA A 175 -2.94 6.73 -12.44
CA ALA A 175 -2.28 5.44 -12.21
C ALA A 175 -2.93 4.35 -13.06
N LEU A 176 -2.10 3.58 -13.77
CA LEU A 176 -2.49 2.33 -14.42
C LEU A 176 -2.16 1.17 -13.48
N LEU A 177 -3.17 0.40 -13.08
CA LEU A 177 -3.04 -0.75 -12.21
C LEU A 177 -2.70 -2.03 -12.99
N ALA A 178 -2.26 -3.08 -12.28
CA ALA A 178 -1.95 -4.38 -12.88
C ALA A 178 -3.16 -5.10 -13.50
N ASP A 179 -4.37 -4.82 -13.00
CA ASP A 179 -5.62 -5.32 -13.59
C ASP A 179 -6.05 -4.52 -14.84
N SER A 180 -5.21 -3.60 -15.32
CA SER A 180 -5.46 -2.71 -16.46
C SER A 180 -6.59 -1.71 -16.24
N SER A 181 -6.97 -1.45 -14.99
CA SER A 181 -7.84 -0.34 -14.60
C SER A 181 -7.05 0.94 -14.31
N VAL A 182 -7.77 2.06 -14.27
CA VAL A 182 -7.18 3.40 -14.09
C VAL A 182 -7.78 4.08 -12.87
N VAL A 183 -6.92 4.69 -12.07
CA VAL A 183 -7.28 5.51 -10.91
C VAL A 183 -6.69 6.91 -11.09
N THR A 184 -7.48 7.96 -10.89
CA THR A 184 -7.03 9.35 -11.05
C THR A 184 -7.19 10.15 -9.76
N TRP A 185 -6.33 11.15 -9.55
CA TRP A 185 -6.42 12.08 -8.42
C TRP A 185 -5.81 13.45 -8.74
N GLY A 186 -6.07 14.45 -7.87
CA GLY A 186 -5.66 15.84 -8.05
C GLY A 186 -6.78 16.73 -8.60
N ASP A 187 -6.43 17.87 -9.23
CA ASP A 187 -7.40 18.84 -9.73
C ASP A 187 -8.28 18.23 -10.83
N LYS A 188 -9.60 18.29 -10.62
CA LYS A 188 -10.62 17.76 -11.54
C LYS A 188 -10.53 18.37 -12.94
N ARG A 189 -10.23 19.66 -13.04
CA ARG A 189 -10.07 20.40 -14.31
C ARG A 189 -8.85 19.91 -15.08
N CYS A 190 -7.82 19.44 -14.38
CA CYS A 190 -6.62 18.88 -14.99
C CYS A 190 -6.70 17.37 -15.26
N GLY A 191 -7.90 16.77 -15.13
CA GLY A 191 -8.13 15.34 -15.37
C GLY A 191 -8.01 14.46 -14.12
N GLY A 192 -8.01 15.03 -12.91
CA GLY A 192 -8.02 14.29 -11.64
C GLY A 192 -9.32 13.54 -11.36
N ASP A 193 -10.40 13.83 -12.11
CA ASP A 193 -11.69 13.14 -12.02
C ASP A 193 -12.01 12.44 -13.36
N SER A 194 -11.86 11.13 -13.39
CA SER A 194 -12.15 10.27 -14.55
C SER A 194 -13.53 9.58 -14.46
N SER A 195 -14.35 9.90 -13.45
CA SER A 195 -15.62 9.21 -13.17
C SER A 195 -16.57 9.14 -14.37
N ALA A 196 -16.62 10.19 -15.19
CA ALA A 196 -17.46 10.25 -16.39
C ALA A 196 -17.08 9.21 -17.46
N VAL A 197 -15.80 8.84 -17.54
CA VAL A 197 -15.26 7.89 -18.53
C VAL A 197 -14.83 6.56 -17.91
N GLN A 198 -14.99 6.37 -16.60
CA GLN A 198 -14.51 5.18 -15.89
C GLN A 198 -15.03 3.86 -16.48
N HIS A 199 -16.28 3.85 -16.95
CA HIS A 199 -16.88 2.68 -17.61
C HIS A 199 -16.20 2.31 -18.94
N LYS A 200 -15.48 3.25 -19.57
CA LYS A 200 -14.71 3.04 -20.79
C LYS A 200 -13.24 2.73 -20.51
N LEU A 201 -12.72 3.03 -19.32
CA LEU A 201 -11.33 2.78 -18.92
C LEU A 201 -11.12 1.32 -18.47
N GLN A 202 -11.44 0.39 -19.36
CA GLN A 202 -11.30 -1.05 -19.14
C GLN A 202 -10.22 -1.59 -20.08
N LYS A 203 -9.33 -2.45 -19.55
CA LYS A 203 -8.22 -3.05 -20.32
C LYS A 203 -7.30 -2.00 -20.97
N VAL A 204 -6.90 -1.01 -20.17
CA VAL A 204 -5.99 0.06 -20.60
C VAL A 204 -4.56 -0.47 -20.67
N GLU A 205 -3.87 -0.22 -21.78
CA GLU A 205 -2.48 -0.62 -21.99
C GLU A 205 -1.50 0.54 -21.75
N HIS A 206 -1.89 1.74 -22.19
CA HIS A 206 -1.06 2.93 -22.08
C HIS A 206 -1.87 4.15 -21.67
N ILE A 207 -1.25 5.01 -20.86
CA ILE A 207 -1.77 6.33 -20.50
C ILE A 207 -0.71 7.37 -20.88
N GLN A 208 -1.19 8.47 -21.45
CA GLN A 208 -0.40 9.66 -21.76
C GLN A 208 -1.12 10.90 -21.22
N ALA A 209 -0.34 11.80 -20.62
CA ALA A 209 -0.85 13.07 -20.11
C ALA A 209 -0.50 14.24 -21.04
N SER A 210 -1.41 15.21 -21.10
CA SER A 210 -1.17 16.55 -21.64
C SER A 210 -1.01 17.56 -20.48
N ASN A 211 -1.09 18.87 -20.75
CA ASN A 211 -1.10 19.88 -19.68
C ASN A 211 -2.32 19.73 -18.74
N ALA A 212 -3.52 19.45 -19.25
CA ALA A 212 -4.73 19.42 -18.41
C ALA A 212 -5.68 18.26 -18.75
N SER A 213 -5.21 17.28 -19.53
CA SER A 213 -6.01 16.13 -19.96
C SER A 213 -5.16 14.86 -20.00
N PHE A 214 -5.83 13.73 -20.15
CA PHE A 214 -5.21 12.42 -20.31
C PHE A 214 -5.84 11.68 -21.49
N ALA A 215 -5.06 10.78 -22.09
CA ALA A 215 -5.50 9.83 -23.09
C ALA A 215 -5.07 8.42 -22.67
N ALA A 216 -6.01 7.48 -22.73
CA ALA A 216 -5.78 6.06 -22.51
C ALA A 216 -5.95 5.29 -23.81
N LEU A 217 -4.97 4.45 -24.16
CA LEU A 217 -5.06 3.47 -25.22
C LEU A 217 -5.53 2.13 -24.62
N LEU A 218 -6.61 1.58 -25.16
CA LEU A 218 -7.18 0.31 -24.76
C LEU A 218 -6.61 -0.83 -25.62
N SER A 219 -6.66 -2.05 -25.09
CA SER A 219 -6.25 -3.27 -25.80
C SER A 219 -7.01 -3.55 -27.11
N ASP A 220 -8.18 -2.94 -27.32
CA ASP A 220 -8.93 -3.04 -28.58
C ASP A 220 -8.48 -2.02 -29.64
N GLY A 221 -7.47 -1.20 -29.32
CA GLY A 221 -6.94 -0.14 -30.17
C GLY A 221 -7.70 1.20 -30.06
N SER A 222 -8.77 1.27 -29.27
CA SER A 222 -9.53 2.50 -29.05
C SER A 222 -8.79 3.45 -28.10
N VAL A 223 -9.03 4.75 -28.25
CA VAL A 223 -8.51 5.77 -27.35
C VAL A 223 -9.66 6.44 -26.59
N VAL A 224 -9.48 6.61 -25.29
CA VAL A 224 -10.40 7.33 -24.41
C VAL A 224 -9.67 8.53 -23.81
N THR A 225 -10.24 9.73 -23.93
CA THR A 225 -9.68 10.95 -23.35
C THR A 225 -10.56 11.51 -22.24
N TRP A 226 -9.96 12.23 -21.30
CA TRP A 226 -10.67 12.97 -20.25
C TRP A 226 -9.84 14.14 -19.72
N GLY A 227 -10.46 14.99 -18.90
CA GLY A 227 -9.88 16.25 -18.42
C GLY A 227 -10.35 17.44 -19.24
N ASP A 228 -9.58 18.53 -19.23
CA ASP A 228 -9.98 19.77 -19.87
C ASP A 228 -10.16 19.62 -21.39
N ALA A 229 -11.32 20.04 -21.91
CA ALA A 229 -11.65 19.93 -23.32
C ALA A 229 -10.69 20.72 -24.22
N THR A 230 -10.26 21.91 -23.79
CA THR A 230 -9.31 22.75 -24.55
C THR A 230 -7.88 22.21 -24.51
N GLY A 231 -7.55 21.43 -23.47
CA GLY A 231 -6.32 20.68 -23.33
C GLY A 231 -6.31 19.30 -24.01
N GLY A 232 -7.34 18.92 -24.79
CA GLY A 232 -7.42 17.62 -25.47
C GLY A 232 -8.21 16.53 -24.73
N GLY A 233 -8.97 16.90 -23.70
CA GLY A 233 -9.89 16.01 -22.99
C GLY A 233 -11.13 15.63 -23.81
N ASP A 234 -11.45 16.41 -24.85
CA ASP A 234 -12.52 16.11 -25.80
C ASP A 234 -11.95 15.57 -27.13
N SER A 235 -12.06 14.25 -27.33
CA SER A 235 -11.69 13.56 -28.57
C SER A 235 -12.88 13.24 -29.47
N SER A 236 -14.07 13.78 -29.19
CA SER A 236 -15.30 13.47 -29.95
C SER A 236 -15.17 13.73 -31.45
N SER A 237 -14.42 14.76 -31.83
CA SER A 237 -14.16 15.16 -33.22
C SER A 237 -13.22 14.22 -33.99
N VAL A 238 -12.43 13.40 -33.28
CA VAL A 238 -11.43 12.48 -33.86
C VAL A 238 -11.69 11.02 -33.46
N HIS A 239 -12.80 10.75 -32.79
CA HIS A 239 -13.17 9.43 -32.24
C HIS A 239 -13.09 8.30 -33.28
N ASP A 240 -13.52 8.55 -34.52
CA ASP A 240 -13.49 7.54 -35.58
C ASP A 240 -12.10 7.32 -36.19
N GLN A 241 -11.17 8.27 -36.04
CA GLN A 241 -9.77 8.12 -36.45
C GLN A 241 -8.97 7.33 -35.40
N LEU A 242 -9.39 7.39 -34.14
CA LEU A 242 -8.70 6.76 -33.00
C LEU A 242 -9.08 5.28 -32.78
N LYS A 243 -10.09 4.76 -33.47
CA LYS A 243 -10.45 3.32 -33.42
C LYS A 243 -9.56 2.43 -34.31
N ASN A 244 -8.85 3.03 -35.28
CA ASN A 244 -8.12 2.31 -36.32
C ASN A 244 -6.60 2.31 -36.12
N LEU A 245 -6.12 2.46 -34.88
CA LEU A 245 -4.68 2.46 -34.59
C LEU A 245 -4.07 1.05 -34.53
N SER A 246 -4.87 -0.01 -34.71
CA SER A 246 -4.37 -1.36 -34.92
C SER A 246 -3.90 -1.55 -36.38
N CYS A 247 -2.58 -1.39 -36.56
CA CYS A 247 -1.78 -1.85 -37.69
C CYS A 247 -2.08 -1.27 -39.10
N SER A 248 -1.36 -0.20 -39.46
CA SER A 248 -0.67 -0.16 -40.76
C SER A 248 0.83 -0.30 -40.53
N ALA A 249 1.28 -1.52 -40.25
CA ALA A 249 2.67 -1.89 -40.49
C ALA A 249 2.79 -2.13 -42.01
N GLY A 250 3.31 -1.13 -42.72
CA GLY A 250 3.76 -1.22 -44.10
C GLY A 250 5.28 -1.22 -44.14
#